data_AF-A0A832V4W5-F1
#
_entry.id   AF-A0A832V4W5-F1
#
_cell.length_a   1.000
_cell.length_b   1.000
_cell.length_c   1.000
_cell.angle_alpha   90.00
_cell.angle_beta   90.00
_cell.angle_gamma   90.00
#
_symmetry.space_group_name_H-M   'P 1'
#
loop_
_entity.id
_entity.type
_entity.pdbx_description
1 polymer ?
#
loop_
_entity_poly.entity_id
_entity_poly.type
_entity_poly.pdbx_seq_one_letter_code
_entity_poly.pdbx_strand_id
1 'polypeptide(L)'
;MLREELLQKTVSALQEAGFETAQQISPSCFDILARRADKILLVKVLTNVDSFYEEQAADLKRVGDVLGATALLVGVFVKSEYMRPKTIYERYGIMAINFETFEESILEKKLPVVYAKKGGFYANINPEFLKQIRERNKLSVGALAREAGISKKSLQNYERGQGAEIGNILRLQQALGDLELNTINIFQHTIASAIQEQKQTGIENAVSKRLGRIGFKTATVQRASFRIIGKHREDILLTGLRKQPLEKKAHDIHDTAEALGQHGMFVFEHARKKVVAGVPILEKEELEHVVSSRELLKLLKELTEEH
;
A
#
# COMPACT_ATOMS: atom_id res chain seq x y z
N MET A 1 14.72 7.52 15.89
CA MET A 1 13.24 7.51 15.96
C MET A 1 12.80 6.10 16.31
N LEU A 2 11.96 5.95 17.34
CA LEU A 2 11.36 4.66 17.69
C LEU A 2 10.26 4.33 16.67
N ARG A 3 10.05 3.05 16.35
CA ARG A 3 8.99 2.65 15.40
C ARG A 3 7.61 3.17 15.81
N GLU A 4 7.31 3.16 17.10
CA GLU A 4 6.01 3.64 17.62
C GLU A 4 5.82 5.14 17.37
N GLU A 5 6.87 5.94 17.58
CA GLU A 5 6.84 7.37 17.28
C GLU A 5 6.58 7.63 15.79
N LEU A 6 7.24 6.86 14.91
CA LEU A 6 7.02 6.93 13.47
C LEU A 6 5.58 6.56 13.09
N LEU A 7 5.04 5.52 13.73
CA LEU A 7 3.66 5.07 13.51
C LEU A 7 2.66 6.18 13.86
N GLN A 8 2.79 6.76 15.06
CA GLN A 8 1.90 7.84 15.51
C GLN A 8 2.00 9.08 14.62
N LYS A 9 3.22 9.49 14.23
CA LYS A 9 3.41 10.58 13.27
C LYS A 9 2.74 10.32 11.92
N THR A 10 2.84 9.08 11.42
CA THR A 10 2.20 8.66 10.17
C THR A 10 0.68 8.72 10.28
N VAL A 11 0.11 8.26 11.40
CA VAL A 11 -1.33 8.36 11.69
C VAL A 11 -1.78 9.82 11.73
N SER A 12 -1.06 10.68 12.46
CA SER A 12 -1.41 12.11 12.55
C SER A 12 -1.39 12.80 11.20
N ALA A 13 -0.37 12.57 10.36
CA ALA A 13 -0.32 13.15 9.01
C ALA A 13 -1.47 12.66 8.11
N LEU A 14 -1.89 11.40 8.25
CA LEU A 14 -3.06 10.86 7.53
C LEU A 14 -4.36 11.53 8.01
N GLN A 15 -4.55 11.67 9.31
CA GLN A 15 -5.73 12.30 9.90
C GLN A 15 -5.83 13.79 9.56
N GLU A 16 -4.70 14.52 9.60
CA GLU A 16 -4.63 15.93 9.18
C GLU A 16 -4.95 16.07 7.68
N ALA A 17 -4.55 15.10 6.86
CA ALA A 17 -4.97 15.02 5.47
C ALA A 17 -6.46 14.61 5.30
N GLY A 18 -7.22 14.42 6.37
CA GLY A 18 -8.64 14.08 6.35
C GLY A 18 -8.93 12.62 6.02
N PHE A 19 -8.01 11.70 6.33
CA PHE A 19 -8.29 10.27 6.27
C PHE A 19 -8.84 9.77 7.61
N GLU A 20 -9.85 8.90 7.54
CA GLU A 20 -10.20 8.00 8.63
C GLU A 20 -9.16 6.88 8.69
N THR A 21 -8.68 6.55 9.89
CA THR A 21 -7.54 5.62 10.08
C THR A 21 -7.89 4.48 11.03
N ALA A 22 -7.52 3.26 10.67
CA ALA A 22 -7.55 2.09 11.54
C ALA A 22 -6.12 1.55 11.74
N GLN A 23 -5.63 1.61 12.99
CA GLN A 23 -4.29 1.11 13.34
C GLN A 23 -4.37 -0.35 13.79
N GLN A 24 -3.48 -1.20 13.28
CA GLN A 24 -3.40 -2.61 13.68
C GLN A 24 -2.65 -2.74 15.02
N ILE A 25 -3.27 -3.44 15.97
CA ILE A 25 -2.71 -3.86 17.26
C ILE A 25 -1.89 -5.15 17.08
N SER A 26 -2.38 -6.07 16.23
CA SER A 26 -1.70 -7.34 15.97
C SER A 26 -0.70 -7.23 14.80
N PRO A 27 0.35 -8.08 14.76
CA PRO A 27 1.25 -8.13 13.61
C PRO A 27 0.51 -8.43 12.29
N SER A 28 0.57 -7.49 11.35
CA SER A 28 -0.13 -7.54 10.06
C SER A 28 0.77 -7.11 8.90
N CYS A 29 0.33 -7.34 7.67
CA CYS A 29 0.99 -6.96 6.42
C CYS A 29 0.94 -5.45 6.15
N PHE A 30 0.06 -4.73 6.84
CA PHE A 30 0.05 -3.28 7.00
C PHE A 30 -0.05 -2.95 8.50
N ASP A 31 0.23 -1.72 8.87
CA ASP A 31 0.07 -1.21 10.24
C ASP A 31 -1.06 -0.19 10.34
N ILE A 32 -1.35 0.52 9.26
CA ILE A 32 -2.42 1.52 9.18
C ILE A 32 -3.21 1.26 7.90
N LEU A 33 -4.53 1.14 8.04
CA LEU A 33 -5.45 1.36 6.93
C LEU A 33 -5.97 2.79 7.04
N ALA A 34 -5.97 3.52 5.93
CA ALA A 34 -6.47 4.89 5.88
C ALA A 34 -7.42 5.06 4.70
N ARG A 35 -8.59 5.64 4.93
CA ARG A 35 -9.59 5.89 3.90
C ARG A 35 -9.99 7.36 3.86
N ARG A 36 -10.10 7.90 2.64
CA ARG A 36 -10.74 9.20 2.37
C ARG A 36 -11.53 9.10 1.08
N ALA A 37 -12.86 9.12 1.20
CA ALA A 37 -13.78 8.86 0.10
C ALA A 37 -13.50 7.50 -0.58
N ASP A 38 -13.11 7.52 -1.86
CA ASP A 38 -12.76 6.36 -2.68
C ASP A 38 -11.30 5.93 -2.56
N LYS A 39 -10.44 6.75 -1.92
CA LYS A 39 -9.02 6.45 -1.77
C LYS A 39 -8.78 5.65 -0.50
N ILE A 40 -8.15 4.48 -0.66
CA ILE A 40 -7.71 3.64 0.45
C ILE A 40 -6.19 3.50 0.37
N LEU A 41 -5.51 3.70 1.50
CA LEU A 41 -4.08 3.48 1.67
C LEU A 41 -3.85 2.36 2.68
N LEU A 42 -2.92 1.46 2.36
CA LEU A 42 -2.40 0.46 3.28
C LEU A 42 -0.94 0.81 3.56
N VAL A 43 -0.67 1.32 4.76
CA VAL A 43 0.66 1.80 5.14
C VAL A 43 1.32 0.81 6.09
N LYS A 44 2.54 0.38 5.75
CA LYS A 44 3.40 -0.42 6.64
C LYS A 44 4.54 0.45 7.16
N VAL A 45 4.71 0.50 8.48
CA VAL A 45 5.70 1.32 9.16
C VAL A 45 6.85 0.45 9.68
N LEU A 46 8.08 0.76 9.27
CA LEU A 46 9.27 -0.03 9.54
C LEU A 46 10.45 0.85 9.94
N THR A 47 11.18 0.49 10.99
CA THR A 47 12.46 1.16 11.28
C THR A 47 13.43 0.96 10.11
N ASN A 48 13.55 -0.27 9.61
CA ASN A 48 14.35 -0.60 8.44
C ASN A 48 13.47 -1.30 7.39
N VAL A 49 13.38 -0.73 6.19
CA VAL A 49 12.52 -1.26 5.11
C VAL A 49 13.01 -2.60 4.57
N ASP A 50 14.28 -2.97 4.79
CA ASP A 50 14.81 -4.28 4.41
C ASP A 50 14.28 -5.43 5.28
N SER A 51 13.70 -5.13 6.45
CA SER A 51 13.02 -6.12 7.30
C SER A 51 11.67 -6.57 6.74
N PHE A 52 11.13 -5.85 5.76
CA PHE A 52 9.98 -6.29 4.99
C PHE A 52 10.38 -7.50 4.15
N TYR A 53 9.52 -8.51 4.05
CA TYR A 53 9.80 -9.78 3.35
C TYR A 53 8.69 -10.12 2.34
N GLU A 54 9.03 -11.01 1.40
CA GLU A 54 8.21 -11.28 0.21
C GLU A 54 6.80 -11.79 0.54
N GLU A 55 6.65 -12.68 1.53
CA GLU A 55 5.33 -13.18 1.93
C GLU A 55 4.42 -12.05 2.45
N GLN A 56 4.99 -11.12 3.23
CA GLN A 56 4.25 -9.97 3.75
C GLN A 56 3.87 -9.01 2.62
N ALA A 57 4.76 -8.84 1.65
CA ALA A 57 4.46 -8.09 0.43
C ALA A 57 3.31 -8.73 -0.35
N ALA A 58 3.34 -10.04 -0.58
CA ALA A 58 2.29 -10.76 -1.29
C ALA A 58 0.92 -10.67 -0.59
N ASP A 59 0.89 -10.72 0.75
CA ASP A 59 -0.32 -10.45 1.54
C ASP A 59 -0.80 -9.01 1.36
N LEU A 60 0.09 -8.03 1.53
CA LEU A 60 -0.25 -6.61 1.40
C LEU A 60 -0.80 -6.28 0.01
N LYS A 61 -0.21 -6.86 -1.03
CA LYS A 61 -0.65 -6.74 -2.42
C LYS A 61 -2.04 -7.30 -2.66
N ARG A 62 -2.34 -8.46 -2.07
CA ARG A 62 -3.67 -9.09 -2.17
C ARG A 62 -4.76 -8.27 -1.51
N VAL A 63 -4.49 -7.80 -0.29
CA VAL A 63 -5.41 -6.91 0.41
C VAL A 63 -5.62 -5.64 -0.41
N GLY A 64 -4.52 -5.07 -0.94
CA GLY A 64 -4.56 -3.90 -1.82
C GLY A 64 -5.44 -4.10 -3.04
N ASP A 65 -5.28 -5.20 -3.77
CA ASP A 65 -6.06 -5.51 -4.97
C ASP A 65 -7.56 -5.65 -4.68
N VAL A 66 -7.92 -6.40 -3.63
CA VAL A 66 -9.34 -6.59 -3.26
C VAL A 66 -9.99 -5.28 -2.82
N LEU A 67 -9.27 -4.45 -2.06
CA LEU A 67 -9.77 -3.15 -1.59
C LEU A 67 -9.71 -2.06 -2.67
N GLY A 68 -8.92 -2.22 -3.73
CA GLY A 68 -8.53 -1.11 -4.61
C GLY A 68 -7.62 -0.08 -3.92
N ALA A 69 -6.84 -0.52 -2.93
CA ALA A 69 -6.00 0.33 -2.10
C ALA A 69 -4.58 0.45 -2.65
N THR A 70 -3.93 1.60 -2.39
CA THR A 70 -2.51 1.79 -2.65
C THR A 70 -1.69 1.37 -1.43
N ALA A 71 -0.69 0.51 -1.63
CA ALA A 71 0.23 0.09 -0.56
C ALA A 71 1.51 0.91 -0.56
N LEU A 72 1.97 1.31 0.62
CA LEU A 72 3.18 2.10 0.81
C LEU A 72 3.94 1.67 2.06
N LEU A 73 5.27 1.68 2.00
CA LEU A 73 6.13 1.53 3.16
C LEU A 73 6.63 2.91 3.61
N VAL A 74 6.52 3.20 4.90
CA VAL A 74 7.14 4.37 5.53
C VAL A 74 8.21 3.88 6.50
N GLY A 75 9.45 4.34 6.32
CA GLY A 75 10.55 3.91 7.17
C GLY A 75 11.66 4.92 7.41
N VAL A 76 12.66 4.51 8.20
CA VAL A 76 13.79 5.37 8.59
C VAL A 76 15.06 4.98 7.83
N PHE A 77 15.34 3.68 7.76
CA PHE A 77 16.56 3.12 7.20
C PHE A 77 16.31 2.22 6.01
N VAL A 78 17.28 2.23 5.10
CA VAL A 78 17.51 1.19 4.10
C VAL A 78 18.95 0.71 4.28
N LYS A 79 19.14 -0.59 4.42
CA LYS A 79 20.41 -1.21 4.85
C LYS A 79 20.86 -0.59 6.17
N SER A 80 22.03 0.06 6.17
CA SER A 80 22.59 0.75 7.32
C SER A 80 22.60 2.27 7.14
N GLU A 81 21.82 2.80 6.19
CA GLU A 81 21.78 4.23 5.84
C GLU A 81 20.38 4.80 6.04
N TYR A 82 20.31 6.09 6.38
CA TYR A 82 19.06 6.83 6.41
C TYR A 82 18.46 6.93 5.01
N MET A 83 17.15 6.73 4.92
CA MET A 83 16.40 6.95 3.69
C MET A 83 16.43 8.43 3.33
N ARG A 84 16.85 8.73 2.11
CA ARG A 84 16.99 10.11 1.62
C ARG A 84 15.62 10.76 1.41
N PRO A 85 15.46 12.06 1.75
CA PRO A 85 14.26 12.81 1.39
C PRO A 85 14.01 12.82 -0.12
N LYS A 86 12.74 12.98 -0.52
CA LYS A 86 12.27 13.06 -1.91
C LYS A 86 12.68 11.88 -2.80
N THR A 87 13.03 10.76 -2.17
CA THR A 87 13.57 9.55 -2.82
C THR A 87 12.68 8.34 -2.53
N ILE A 88 12.27 7.66 -3.59
CA ILE A 88 11.53 6.41 -3.54
C ILE A 88 12.48 5.23 -3.59
N TYR A 89 12.33 4.33 -2.64
CA TYR A 89 12.91 2.99 -2.63
C TYR A 89 11.83 1.97 -3.00
N GLU A 90 12.23 0.74 -3.27
CA GLU A 90 11.31 -0.32 -3.65
C GLU A 90 11.67 -1.61 -2.89
N ARG A 91 10.65 -2.29 -2.36
CA ARG A 91 10.77 -3.62 -1.78
C ARG A 91 9.63 -4.52 -2.25
N TYR A 92 9.97 -5.60 -2.94
CA TYR A 92 9.04 -6.58 -3.49
C TYR A 92 7.89 -5.96 -4.31
N GLY A 93 8.16 -4.92 -5.10
CA GLY A 93 7.21 -4.16 -5.90
C GLY A 93 6.34 -3.18 -5.12
N ILE A 94 6.73 -2.82 -3.90
CA ILE A 94 6.03 -1.82 -3.06
C ILE A 94 6.96 -0.62 -2.85
N MET A 95 6.45 0.58 -3.07
CA MET A 95 7.21 1.82 -2.86
C MET A 95 7.49 2.02 -1.37
N ALA A 96 8.68 2.53 -1.07
CA ALA A 96 9.14 2.82 0.28
C ALA A 96 9.75 4.22 0.35
N ILE A 97 9.31 5.02 1.30
CA ILE A 97 9.78 6.40 1.49
C ILE A 97 10.05 6.70 2.97
N ASN A 98 10.76 7.80 3.24
CA ASN A 98 10.89 8.30 4.59
C ASN A 98 9.68 9.12 5.03
N PHE A 99 9.56 9.39 6.33
CA PHE A 99 8.44 10.14 6.89
C PHE A 99 8.33 11.56 6.33
N GLU A 100 9.44 12.29 6.22
CA GLU A 100 9.47 13.66 5.68
C GLU A 100 8.85 13.71 4.27
N THR A 101 9.24 12.78 3.39
CA THR A 101 8.68 12.68 2.03
C THR A 101 7.20 12.31 2.07
N PHE A 102 6.79 11.43 2.99
CA PHE A 102 5.39 11.04 3.17
C PHE A 102 4.52 12.23 3.59
N GLU A 103 4.95 12.97 4.61
CA GLU A 103 4.28 14.15 5.16
C GLU A 103 4.16 15.26 4.12
N GLU A 104 5.27 15.64 3.47
CA GLU A 104 5.26 16.62 2.37
C GLU A 104 4.34 16.18 1.21
N SER A 105 4.31 14.89 0.89
CA SER A 105 3.48 14.38 -0.20
C SER A 105 1.99 14.38 0.14
N ILE A 106 1.62 14.02 1.37
CA ILE A 106 0.21 13.86 1.77
C ILE A 106 -0.44 15.19 2.17
N LEU A 107 0.28 16.07 2.87
CA LEU A 107 -0.22 17.36 3.35
C LEU A 107 -0.01 18.48 2.33
N GLU A 108 1.19 18.56 1.76
CA GLU A 108 1.58 19.70 0.90
C GLU A 108 1.51 19.38 -0.60
N LYS A 109 1.19 18.13 -0.96
CA LYS A 109 1.18 17.64 -2.36
C LYS A 109 2.54 17.74 -3.06
N LYS A 110 3.63 17.79 -2.30
CA LYS A 110 5.01 17.81 -2.81
C LYS A 110 5.51 16.38 -3.02
N LEU A 111 5.32 15.88 -4.23
CA LEU A 111 5.68 14.51 -4.60
C LEU A 111 7.19 14.33 -4.81
N PRO A 112 7.74 13.13 -4.49
CA PRO A 112 9.14 12.82 -4.75
C PRO A 112 9.47 12.80 -6.25
N VAL A 113 10.73 13.08 -6.58
CA VAL A 113 11.25 13.10 -7.96
C VAL A 113 12.36 12.07 -8.18
N VAL A 114 12.96 11.56 -7.10
CA VAL A 114 14.09 10.62 -7.16
C VAL A 114 13.60 9.21 -6.87
N TYR A 115 14.19 8.22 -7.54
CA TYR A 115 14.02 6.81 -7.22
C TYR A 115 15.37 6.07 -7.17
N ALA A 116 15.50 5.14 -6.24
CA ALA A 116 16.66 4.28 -6.08
C ALA A 116 16.57 3.05 -6.99
N LYS A 117 17.66 2.71 -7.67
CA LYS A 117 17.82 1.44 -8.40
C LYS A 117 19.20 0.85 -8.12
N LYS A 118 19.42 -0.40 -8.55
CA LYS A 118 20.75 -0.98 -8.57
C LYS A 118 21.70 -0.04 -9.33
N GLY A 119 22.76 0.41 -8.67
CA GLY A 119 23.75 1.32 -9.26
C GLY A 119 23.57 2.81 -8.93
N GLY A 120 22.54 3.23 -8.21
CA GLY A 120 22.47 4.61 -7.70
C GLY A 120 21.05 5.20 -7.63
N PHE A 121 21.01 6.53 -7.62
CA PHE A 121 19.80 7.34 -7.55
C PHE A 121 19.54 7.99 -8.91
N TYR A 122 18.28 7.98 -9.31
CA TYR A 122 17.85 8.43 -10.63
C TYR A 122 16.62 9.32 -10.52
N ALA A 123 16.42 10.21 -11.48
CA ALA A 123 15.18 10.95 -11.66
C ALA A 123 14.86 11.09 -13.15
N ASN A 124 13.59 11.35 -13.46
CA ASN A 124 13.16 11.57 -14.83
C ASN A 124 13.16 13.08 -15.09
N ILE A 125 13.95 13.52 -16.07
CA ILE A 125 13.91 14.91 -16.55
C ILE A 125 12.68 15.07 -17.45
N ASN A 126 11.98 16.20 -17.38
CA ASN A 126 10.93 16.55 -18.33
C ASN A 126 11.54 16.63 -19.75
N PRO A 127 11.21 15.69 -20.67
CA PRO A 127 11.86 15.60 -21.97
C PRO A 127 11.59 16.81 -22.85
N GLU A 128 10.36 17.32 -22.82
CA GLU A 128 9.94 18.50 -23.56
C GLU A 128 10.68 19.74 -23.07
N PHE A 129 10.77 19.93 -21.74
CA PHE A 129 11.50 21.04 -21.15
C PHE A 129 12.99 20.99 -21.50
N LEU A 130 13.63 19.82 -21.36
CA LEU A 130 15.05 19.62 -21.67
C LEU A 130 15.36 19.97 -23.14
N LYS A 131 14.49 19.54 -24.05
CA LYS A 131 14.63 19.86 -25.48
C LYS A 131 14.48 21.36 -25.72
N GLN A 132 13.46 21.98 -25.13
CA GLN A 132 13.17 23.41 -25.30
C GLN A 132 14.31 24.29 -24.77
N ILE A 133 14.81 24.05 -23.55
CA ILE A 133 15.89 24.87 -22.97
C ILE A 133 17.18 24.73 -23.76
N ARG A 134 17.50 23.52 -24.23
CA ARG A 134 18.67 23.28 -25.10
C ARG A 134 18.56 24.05 -26.42
N GLU A 135 17.40 23.98 -27.08
CA GLU A 135 17.16 24.68 -28.36
C GLU A 135 17.14 26.20 -28.20
N ARG A 136 16.58 26.71 -27.09
CA ARG A 136 16.61 28.14 -26.74
C ARG A 136 18.05 28.65 -26.55
N ASN A 137 18.91 27.83 -25.98
CA ASN A 137 20.35 28.11 -25.84
C ASN A 137 21.14 27.84 -27.13
N LYS A 138 20.48 27.50 -28.24
CA LYS A 138 21.09 27.18 -29.56
C LYS A 138 22.13 26.06 -29.49
N LEU A 139 21.99 25.13 -28.55
CA LEU A 139 22.90 24.01 -28.37
C LEU A 139 22.43 22.80 -29.18
N SER A 140 23.35 22.20 -29.94
CA SER A 140 23.11 20.85 -30.47
C SER A 140 23.17 19.82 -29.34
N VAL A 141 22.56 18.65 -29.54
CA VAL A 141 22.68 17.52 -28.60
C VAL A 141 24.16 17.19 -28.32
N GLY A 142 25.02 17.23 -29.33
CA GLY A 142 26.45 16.96 -29.13
C GLY A 142 27.16 18.05 -28.31
N ALA A 143 26.78 19.32 -28.52
CA ALA A 143 27.36 20.44 -27.79
C ALA A 143 27.02 20.39 -26.30
N LEU A 144 25.73 20.24 -25.96
CA LEU A 144 25.29 20.13 -24.56
C LEU A 144 25.87 18.88 -23.89
N ALA A 145 25.91 17.74 -24.59
CA ALA A 145 26.48 16.52 -24.01
C ALA A 145 27.95 16.71 -23.64
N ARG A 146 28.74 17.38 -24.50
CA ARG A 146 30.14 17.70 -24.23
C ARG A 146 30.27 18.68 -23.05
N GLU A 147 29.44 19.72 -23.01
CA GLU A 147 29.44 20.73 -21.95
C GLU A 147 29.09 20.13 -20.58
N ALA A 148 28.06 19.30 -20.52
CA ALA A 148 27.67 18.58 -19.30
C ALA A 148 28.56 17.36 -18.99
N GLY A 149 29.57 17.05 -19.82
CA GLY A 149 30.46 15.91 -19.60
C GLY A 149 29.74 14.55 -19.57
N ILE A 150 28.74 14.37 -20.43
CA ILE A 150 27.97 13.12 -20.58
C ILE A 150 28.01 12.62 -22.02
N SER A 151 27.60 11.37 -22.25
CA SER A 151 27.55 10.83 -23.62
C SER A 151 26.39 11.45 -24.42
N LYS A 152 26.59 11.66 -25.72
CA LYS A 152 25.52 12.10 -26.64
C LYS A 152 24.31 11.16 -26.59
N LYS A 153 24.55 9.86 -26.46
CA LYS A 153 23.49 8.83 -26.34
C LYS A 153 22.68 9.00 -25.05
N SER A 154 23.33 9.31 -23.93
CA SER A 154 22.65 9.60 -22.66
C SER A 154 21.71 10.78 -22.80
N LEU A 155 22.17 11.90 -23.38
CA LEU A 155 21.33 13.07 -23.58
C LEU A 155 20.12 12.77 -24.48
N GLN A 156 20.32 12.02 -25.57
CA GLN A 156 19.21 11.57 -26.44
C GLN A 156 18.19 10.69 -25.70
N ASN A 157 18.66 9.83 -24.79
CA ASN A 157 17.81 8.99 -23.97
C ASN A 157 16.98 9.83 -22.98
N TYR A 158 17.57 10.87 -22.39
CA TYR A 158 16.87 11.77 -21.47
C TYR A 158 15.80 12.58 -22.19
N GLU A 159 16.06 13.08 -23.40
CA GLU A 159 15.05 13.72 -24.27
C GLU A 159 13.97 12.74 -24.79
N ARG A 160 14.13 11.44 -24.53
CA ARG A 160 13.11 10.39 -24.78
C ARG A 160 12.43 9.91 -23.50
N GLY A 161 12.66 10.57 -22.37
CA GLY A 161 12.03 10.24 -21.08
C GLY A 161 12.69 9.10 -20.30
N GLN A 162 13.89 8.66 -20.68
CA GLN A 162 14.63 7.74 -19.83
C GLN A 162 15.21 8.46 -18.62
N GLY A 163 15.15 7.81 -17.45
CA GLY A 163 15.70 8.37 -16.22
C GLY A 163 17.22 8.57 -16.27
N ALA A 164 17.67 9.65 -15.66
CA ALA A 164 19.07 10.04 -15.55
C ALA A 164 19.56 9.84 -14.12
N GLU A 165 20.81 9.42 -13.95
CA GLU A 165 21.46 9.41 -12.64
C GLU A 165 21.60 10.84 -12.11
N ILE A 166 21.43 11.04 -10.80
CA ILE A 166 21.50 12.37 -10.16
C ILE A 166 22.79 13.12 -10.51
N GLY A 167 23.93 12.43 -10.58
CA GLY A 167 25.20 13.06 -10.98
C GLY A 167 25.15 13.69 -12.38
N ASN A 168 24.46 13.05 -13.34
CA ASN A 168 24.28 13.60 -14.68
C ASN A 168 23.26 14.74 -14.70
N ILE A 169 22.22 14.67 -13.88
CA ILE A 169 21.22 15.74 -13.73
C ILE A 169 21.91 17.01 -13.22
N LEU A 170 22.74 16.92 -12.18
CA LEU A 170 23.47 18.05 -11.63
C LEU A 170 24.40 18.70 -12.66
N ARG A 171 25.09 17.89 -13.48
CA ARG A 171 25.94 18.41 -14.57
C ARG A 171 25.13 19.12 -15.66
N LEU A 172 23.98 18.57 -16.04
CA LEU A 172 23.09 19.21 -17.00
C LEU A 172 22.50 20.51 -16.44
N GLN A 173 22.14 20.53 -15.16
CA GLN A 173 21.65 21.74 -14.49
C GLN A 173 22.74 22.81 -14.42
N GLN A 174 24.00 22.44 -14.17
CA GLN A 174 25.12 23.38 -14.24
C GLN A 174 25.34 23.97 -15.63
N ALA A 175 25.15 23.16 -16.69
CA ALA A 175 25.28 23.63 -18.07
C ALA A 175 24.10 24.49 -18.55
N LEU A 176 22.88 24.19 -18.10
CA LEU A 176 21.64 24.84 -18.57
C LEU A 176 21.09 25.91 -17.62
N GLY A 177 21.56 25.95 -16.37
CA GLY A 177 21.06 26.78 -15.29
C GLY A 177 19.85 26.19 -14.57
N ASP A 178 18.91 25.59 -15.32
CA ASP A 178 17.68 25.03 -14.76
C ASP A 178 17.27 23.71 -15.44
N LEU A 179 16.56 22.87 -14.71
CA LEU A 179 15.99 21.60 -15.17
C LEU A 179 14.69 21.28 -14.44
N GLU A 180 13.67 20.95 -15.21
CA GLU A 180 12.42 20.43 -14.68
C GLU A 180 12.48 18.90 -14.55
N LEU A 181 12.15 18.38 -13.36
CA LEU A 181 12.07 16.95 -13.07
C LEU A 181 10.61 16.51 -12.93
N ASN A 182 10.29 15.34 -13.48
CA ASN A 182 8.96 14.74 -13.35
C ASN A 182 8.77 14.18 -11.94
N THR A 183 7.66 14.54 -11.30
CA THR A 183 7.24 13.98 -10.01
C THR A 183 6.70 12.56 -10.16
N ILE A 184 6.82 11.76 -9.10
CA ILE A 184 6.34 10.39 -9.02
C ILE A 184 5.19 10.32 -8.02
N ASN A 185 4.00 9.94 -8.50
CA ASN A 185 2.84 9.82 -7.65
C ASN A 185 2.85 8.51 -6.85
N ILE A 186 3.16 8.61 -5.56
CA ILE A 186 3.21 7.49 -4.62
C ILE A 186 1.84 6.98 -4.14
N PHE A 187 0.74 7.69 -4.49
CA PHE A 187 -0.63 7.35 -4.07
C PHE A 187 -1.50 6.80 -5.20
N GLN A 188 -0.93 6.58 -6.39
CA GLN A 188 -1.65 6.06 -7.57
C GLN A 188 -1.12 4.68 -8.02
N HIS A 189 -0.17 4.10 -7.29
CA HIS A 189 0.44 2.85 -7.69
C HIS A 189 -0.49 1.66 -7.39
N THR A 190 -1.31 1.29 -8.38
CA THR A 190 -2.03 0.03 -8.36
C THR A 190 -1.02 -1.11 -8.50
N ILE A 191 -1.07 -2.05 -7.57
CA ILE A 191 -0.11 -3.15 -7.53
C ILE A 191 -0.46 -4.11 -8.68
N ALA A 192 0.14 -3.91 -9.84
CA ALA A 192 0.11 -4.89 -10.91
C ALA A 192 1.01 -6.08 -10.52
N SER A 193 0.42 -7.12 -9.93
CA SER A 193 1.09 -8.41 -9.86
C SER A 193 0.10 -9.53 -10.08
N ALA A 194 0.52 -10.57 -10.82
CA ALA A 194 -0.14 -11.86 -10.83
C ALA A 194 -0.13 -12.39 -9.39
N ILE A 195 -1.20 -12.15 -8.66
CA ILE A 195 -1.39 -12.67 -7.31
C ILE A 195 -1.39 -14.19 -7.43
N GLN A 196 -0.39 -14.84 -6.86
CA GLN A 196 -0.43 -16.29 -6.71
C GLN A 196 -1.53 -16.63 -5.70
N GLU A 197 -2.49 -17.44 -6.13
CA GLU A 197 -3.47 -18.02 -5.21
C GLU A 197 -2.73 -18.84 -4.16
N GLN A 198 -2.98 -18.54 -2.88
CA GLN A 198 -2.47 -19.37 -1.81
C GLN A 198 -3.31 -20.62 -1.66
N LYS A 199 -2.64 -21.75 -1.39
CA LYS A 199 -3.32 -22.99 -1.04
C LYS A 199 -4.15 -22.80 0.23
N GLN A 200 -5.44 -22.99 0.09
CA GLN A 200 -6.40 -22.98 1.19
C GLN A 200 -6.42 -24.36 1.87
N THR A 201 -6.49 -24.40 3.20
CA THR A 201 -6.51 -25.67 3.95
C THR A 201 -7.63 -25.72 4.99
N GLY A 202 -8.25 -26.90 5.17
CA GLY A 202 -9.29 -27.12 6.18
C GLY A 202 -10.44 -26.12 6.09
N ILE A 203 -10.71 -25.43 7.19
CA ILE A 203 -11.77 -24.43 7.32
C ILE A 203 -11.59 -23.24 6.37
N GLU A 204 -10.35 -22.84 6.03
CA GLU A 204 -10.10 -21.73 5.07
C GLU A 204 -10.72 -22.03 3.70
N ASN A 205 -10.58 -23.26 3.22
CA ASN A 205 -11.10 -23.70 1.93
C ASN A 205 -12.64 -23.80 1.96
N ALA A 206 -13.20 -24.32 3.05
CA ALA A 206 -14.65 -24.42 3.21
C ALA A 206 -15.31 -23.04 3.19
N VAL A 207 -14.79 -22.10 4.00
CA VAL A 207 -15.30 -20.73 4.08
C VAL A 207 -15.14 -20.00 2.76
N SER A 208 -13.96 -20.08 2.11
CA SER A 208 -13.72 -19.41 0.83
C SER A 208 -14.65 -19.94 -0.27
N LYS A 209 -14.82 -21.26 -0.38
CA LYS A 209 -15.76 -21.87 -1.33
C LYS A 209 -17.19 -21.45 -1.05
N ARG A 210 -17.59 -21.39 0.22
CA ARG A 210 -18.94 -20.96 0.59
C ARG A 210 -19.20 -19.51 0.21
N LEU A 211 -18.29 -18.61 0.57
CA LEU A 211 -18.35 -17.20 0.17
C LEU A 211 -18.39 -17.05 -1.36
N GLY A 212 -17.61 -17.86 -2.08
CA GLY A 212 -17.64 -17.94 -3.55
C GLY A 212 -19.00 -18.32 -4.12
N ARG A 213 -19.67 -19.33 -3.55
CA ARG A 213 -21.01 -19.77 -3.98
C ARG A 213 -22.09 -18.69 -3.83
N ILE A 214 -21.96 -17.83 -2.82
CA ILE A 214 -22.89 -16.71 -2.59
C ILE A 214 -22.43 -15.41 -3.27
N GLY A 215 -21.38 -15.46 -4.11
CA GLY A 215 -20.98 -14.41 -5.05
C GLY A 215 -19.74 -13.59 -4.67
N PHE A 216 -19.07 -13.85 -3.56
CA PHE A 216 -17.84 -13.13 -3.21
C PHE A 216 -16.64 -13.66 -4.00
N LYS A 217 -15.85 -12.75 -4.55
CA LYS A 217 -14.47 -13.05 -4.96
C LYS A 217 -13.58 -12.98 -3.73
N THR A 218 -12.94 -14.08 -3.37
CA THR A 218 -12.18 -14.19 -2.11
C THR A 218 -10.68 -14.26 -2.36
N ALA A 219 -9.90 -13.60 -1.51
CA ALA A 219 -8.47 -13.83 -1.38
C ALA A 219 -8.15 -14.28 0.05
N THR A 220 -7.22 -15.22 0.20
CA THR A 220 -6.69 -15.65 1.49
C THR A 220 -5.49 -14.80 1.87
N VAL A 221 -5.28 -14.52 3.15
CA VAL A 221 -4.19 -13.69 3.68
C VAL A 221 -3.58 -14.38 4.90
N GLN A 222 -2.24 -14.41 5.01
CA GLN A 222 -1.56 -15.08 6.12
C GLN A 222 -1.20 -14.12 7.25
N ARG A 223 -0.69 -12.94 6.88
CA ARG A 223 -0.20 -11.88 7.75
C ARG A 223 -1.26 -10.77 7.87
N ALA A 224 -2.40 -11.09 8.46
CA ALA A 224 -3.40 -10.11 8.87
C ALA A 224 -4.24 -10.69 10.02
N SER A 225 -5.01 -9.82 10.67
CA SER A 225 -5.96 -10.22 11.72
C SER A 225 -7.15 -10.99 11.16
N PHE A 226 -7.47 -10.79 9.88
CA PHE A 226 -8.35 -11.63 9.07
C PHE A 226 -7.56 -12.63 8.22
N ARG A 227 -8.23 -13.70 7.81
CA ARG A 227 -7.67 -14.81 7.04
C ARG A 227 -8.19 -14.86 5.61
N ILE A 228 -9.41 -14.38 5.41
CA ILE A 228 -10.04 -14.29 4.10
C ILE A 228 -10.59 -12.87 3.97
N ILE A 229 -10.39 -12.26 2.80
CA ILE A 229 -11.04 -11.02 2.41
C ILE A 229 -11.89 -11.33 1.18
N GLY A 230 -13.18 -11.01 1.24
CA GLY A 230 -14.13 -11.22 0.16
C GLY A 230 -14.64 -9.90 -0.39
N LYS A 231 -14.82 -9.80 -1.70
CA LYS A 231 -15.50 -8.68 -2.36
C LYS A 231 -16.66 -9.16 -3.23
N HIS A 232 -17.83 -8.56 -3.05
CA HIS A 232 -18.99 -8.74 -3.92
C HIS A 232 -19.55 -7.35 -4.26
N ARG A 233 -19.40 -6.93 -5.52
CA ARG A 233 -19.71 -5.54 -5.94
C ARG A 233 -18.89 -4.56 -5.08
N GLU A 234 -19.55 -3.68 -4.33
CA GLU A 234 -18.92 -2.72 -3.41
C GLU A 234 -18.83 -3.24 -1.97
N ASP A 235 -19.42 -4.39 -1.66
CA ASP A 235 -19.39 -4.98 -0.32
C ASP A 235 -18.08 -5.74 -0.11
N ILE A 236 -17.43 -5.47 1.02
CA ILE A 236 -16.20 -6.10 1.46
C ILE A 236 -16.44 -6.80 2.79
N LEU A 237 -15.92 -8.02 2.90
CA LEU A 237 -16.05 -8.86 4.08
C LEU A 237 -14.67 -9.31 4.56
N LEU A 238 -14.30 -8.85 5.76
CA LEU A 238 -13.09 -9.26 6.47
C LEU A 238 -13.42 -10.47 7.36
N THR A 239 -12.91 -11.64 7.00
CA THR A 239 -13.22 -12.89 7.72
C THR A 239 -12.01 -13.39 8.50
N GLY A 240 -12.10 -13.29 9.82
CA GLY A 240 -11.21 -13.98 10.74
C GLY A 240 -11.55 -15.46 10.87
N LEU A 241 -10.54 -16.28 11.13
CA LEU A 241 -10.71 -17.70 11.47
C LEU A 241 -10.05 -17.97 12.81
N ARG A 242 -10.48 -19.03 13.49
CA ARG A 242 -10.08 -19.36 14.86
C ARG A 242 -8.55 -19.38 15.04
N LYS A 243 -7.98 -18.27 15.53
CA LYS A 243 -6.58 -18.14 15.95
C LYS A 243 -6.44 -17.12 17.08
N GLN A 244 -5.82 -17.52 18.20
CA GLN A 244 -5.40 -16.60 19.25
C GLN A 244 -4.36 -15.58 18.73
N PRO A 245 -4.25 -14.38 19.32
CA PRO A 245 -5.16 -13.79 20.31
C PRO A 245 -6.47 -13.32 19.65
N LEU A 246 -7.63 -13.74 20.15
CA LEU A 246 -8.92 -13.46 19.50
C LEU A 246 -9.35 -12.00 19.65
N GLU A 247 -9.25 -11.45 20.86
CA GLU A 247 -9.75 -10.11 21.20
C GLU A 247 -9.02 -9.01 20.43
N LYS A 248 -7.67 -9.08 20.37
CA LYS A 248 -6.87 -8.10 19.60
C LYS A 248 -7.20 -8.15 18.11
N LYS A 249 -7.35 -9.35 17.55
CA LYS A 249 -7.72 -9.50 16.13
C LYS A 249 -9.14 -9.04 15.86
N ALA A 250 -10.04 -9.21 16.82
CA ALA A 250 -11.40 -8.71 16.70
C ALA A 250 -11.43 -7.18 16.67
N HIS A 251 -10.68 -6.51 17.55
CA HIS A 251 -10.48 -5.05 17.45
C HIS A 251 -9.91 -4.64 16.09
N ASP A 252 -8.83 -5.29 15.63
CA ASP A 252 -8.25 -4.97 14.32
C ASP A 252 -9.26 -5.13 13.17
N ILE A 253 -10.07 -6.20 13.18
CA ILE A 253 -11.11 -6.43 12.16
C ILE A 253 -12.22 -5.39 12.28
N HIS A 254 -12.66 -5.08 13.50
CA HIS A 254 -13.71 -4.11 13.77
C HIS A 254 -13.30 -2.72 13.25
N ASP A 255 -12.18 -2.19 13.71
CA ASP A 255 -11.69 -0.85 13.34
C ASP A 255 -11.44 -0.75 11.83
N THR A 256 -10.91 -1.83 11.23
CA THR A 256 -10.70 -1.86 9.77
C THR A 256 -12.03 -1.88 9.01
N ALA A 257 -13.01 -2.66 9.46
CA ALA A 257 -14.33 -2.72 8.84
C ALA A 257 -15.05 -1.38 8.99
N GLU A 258 -14.99 -0.75 10.17
CA GLU A 258 -15.58 0.55 10.46
C GLU A 258 -14.98 1.65 9.58
N ALA A 259 -13.64 1.79 9.54
CA ALA A 259 -12.96 2.77 8.68
C ALA A 259 -13.25 2.56 7.18
N LEU A 260 -13.55 1.33 6.77
CA LEU A 260 -13.98 1.02 5.41
C LEU A 260 -15.49 1.21 5.18
N GLY A 261 -16.30 1.36 6.24
CA GLY A 261 -17.76 1.28 6.15
C GLY A 261 -18.24 -0.08 5.60
N GLN A 262 -17.57 -1.16 6.03
CA GLN A 262 -17.71 -2.53 5.52
C GLN A 262 -17.94 -3.52 6.66
N HIS A 263 -17.88 -4.82 6.35
CA HIS A 263 -18.27 -5.87 7.27
C HIS A 263 -17.09 -6.72 7.75
N GLY A 264 -17.12 -7.10 9.02
CA GLY A 264 -16.20 -8.05 9.63
C GLY A 264 -16.95 -9.25 10.21
N MET A 265 -16.35 -10.43 10.18
CA MET A 265 -16.87 -11.60 10.89
C MET A 265 -15.75 -12.55 11.30
N PHE A 266 -16.03 -13.42 12.27
CA PHE A 266 -15.27 -14.63 12.51
C PHE A 266 -16.06 -15.86 12.11
N VAL A 267 -15.37 -16.88 11.59
CA VAL A 267 -15.97 -18.20 11.36
C VAL A 267 -15.23 -19.27 12.16
N PHE A 268 -15.95 -19.94 13.05
CA PHE A 268 -15.44 -21.03 13.89
C PHE A 268 -16.15 -22.35 13.59
N GLU A 269 -15.50 -23.48 13.89
CA GLU A 269 -16.22 -24.76 13.87
C GLU A 269 -17.31 -24.77 14.96
N HIS A 270 -17.05 -24.22 16.15
CA HIS A 270 -18.02 -24.12 17.25
C HIS A 270 -17.72 -22.84 18.05
N ALA A 271 -18.74 -22.10 18.47
CA ALA A 271 -18.61 -20.81 19.15
C ALA A 271 -19.44 -20.74 20.43
N ARG A 272 -18.83 -20.30 21.54
CA ARG A 272 -19.54 -20.08 22.82
C ARG A 272 -20.17 -18.70 22.95
N LYS A 273 -19.75 -17.76 22.10
CA LYS A 273 -20.21 -16.38 22.06
C LYS A 273 -20.57 -16.06 20.61
N LYS A 274 -21.54 -15.17 20.40
CA LYS A 274 -21.96 -14.73 19.06
C LYS A 274 -21.29 -13.45 18.60
N VAL A 275 -20.70 -12.67 19.52
CA VAL A 275 -19.98 -11.43 19.20
C VAL A 275 -18.70 -11.33 20.05
N VAL A 276 -17.64 -10.78 19.48
CA VAL A 276 -16.40 -10.41 20.18
C VAL A 276 -15.91 -9.05 19.68
N ALA A 277 -15.73 -8.09 20.60
CA ALA A 277 -15.30 -6.71 20.28
C ALA A 277 -16.08 -6.09 19.10
N GLY A 278 -17.42 -6.23 19.09
CA GLY A 278 -18.26 -5.71 18.01
C GLY A 278 -18.18 -6.48 16.69
N VAL A 279 -17.50 -7.63 16.63
CA VAL A 279 -17.42 -8.49 15.44
C VAL A 279 -18.24 -9.76 15.65
N PRO A 280 -19.22 -10.06 14.77
CA PRO A 280 -19.99 -11.31 14.79
C PRO A 280 -19.12 -12.55 14.65
N ILE A 281 -19.55 -13.62 15.30
CA ILE A 281 -18.98 -14.97 15.19
C ILE A 281 -20.07 -15.87 14.64
N LEU A 282 -19.82 -16.42 13.45
CA LEU A 282 -20.64 -17.45 12.83
C LEU A 282 -19.99 -18.81 13.05
N GLU A 283 -20.79 -19.80 13.34
CA GLU A 283 -20.37 -21.18 13.18
C GLU A 283 -20.35 -21.55 11.71
N LYS A 284 -19.49 -22.50 11.37
CA LYS A 284 -19.32 -22.96 9.99
C LYS A 284 -20.61 -23.56 9.44
N GLU A 285 -21.36 -24.30 10.28
CA GLU A 285 -22.68 -24.83 9.93
C GLU A 285 -23.66 -23.71 9.60
N GLU A 286 -23.69 -22.63 10.39
CA GLU A 286 -24.55 -21.46 10.15
C GLU A 286 -24.25 -20.82 8.79
N LEU A 287 -22.95 -20.63 8.47
CA LEU A 287 -22.53 -20.08 7.18
C LEU A 287 -22.93 -20.97 5.99
N GLU A 288 -22.97 -22.30 6.18
CA GLU A 288 -23.41 -23.26 5.15
C GLU A 288 -24.93 -23.24 4.87
N HIS A 289 -25.72 -22.58 5.71
CA HIS A 289 -27.15 -22.38 5.46
C HIS A 289 -27.45 -21.07 4.72
N VAL A 290 -26.54 -20.10 4.71
CA VAL A 290 -26.74 -18.77 4.11
C VAL A 290 -26.75 -18.82 2.57
N VAL A 291 -27.89 -18.60 1.92
CA VAL A 291 -28.05 -18.80 0.47
C VAL A 291 -27.61 -17.63 -0.39
N SER A 292 -27.41 -16.43 0.18
CA SER A 292 -27.00 -15.24 -0.59
C SER A 292 -26.09 -14.27 0.17
N SER A 293 -25.34 -13.44 -0.56
CA SER A 293 -24.53 -12.36 0.02
C SER A 293 -25.39 -11.38 0.83
N ARG A 294 -26.57 -10.99 0.32
CA ARG A 294 -27.49 -10.09 1.02
C ARG A 294 -27.97 -10.66 2.36
N GLU A 295 -28.30 -11.94 2.38
CA GLU A 295 -28.69 -12.64 3.61
C GLU A 295 -27.54 -12.67 4.62
N LEU A 296 -26.30 -12.97 4.17
CA LEU A 296 -25.13 -12.94 5.03
C LEU A 296 -24.95 -11.56 5.68
N LEU A 297 -24.97 -10.49 4.88
CA LEU A 297 -24.78 -9.13 5.37
C LEU A 297 -25.90 -8.71 6.33
N LYS A 298 -27.14 -9.15 6.10
CA LYS A 298 -28.26 -8.91 7.01
C LYS A 298 -28.05 -9.61 8.35
N LEU A 299 -27.69 -10.90 8.33
CA LEU A 299 -27.40 -11.68 9.53
C LEU A 299 -26.27 -11.04 10.35
N LEU A 300 -25.20 -10.57 9.70
CA LEU A 300 -24.10 -9.91 10.40
C LEU A 300 -24.54 -8.63 11.11
N LYS A 301 -25.42 -7.83 10.49
CA LYS A 301 -25.97 -6.60 11.09
C LYS A 301 -26.85 -6.90 12.29
N GLU A 302 -27.75 -7.89 12.18
CA GLU A 302 -28.63 -8.31 13.28
C GLU A 302 -27.81 -8.75 14.50
N LEU A 303 -26.75 -9.54 14.30
CA LEU A 303 -25.86 -9.98 15.37
C LEU A 303 -25.13 -8.83 16.09
N THR A 304 -24.75 -7.78 15.36
CA THR A 304 -24.13 -6.57 15.95
C THR A 304 -25.11 -5.64 16.63
N GLU A 305 -26.38 -5.60 16.22
CA GLU A 305 -27.39 -4.71 16.82
C GLU A 305 -27.99 -5.30 18.11
N GLU A 306 -28.01 -6.63 18.23
CA GLU A 306 -28.53 -7.34 19.40
C GLU A 306 -27.57 -7.37 20.61
N HIS A 307 -26.32 -6.94 20.45
CA HIS A 307 -25.24 -7.06 21.45
C HIS A 307 -24.42 -5.77 21.60
#